data_AF-A0A182YF92-F1
#
_entry.id   AF-A0A182YF92-F1
#
_cell.length_a   1.000
_cell.length_b   1.000
_cell.length_c   1.000
_cell.angle_alpha   90.00
_cell.angle_beta   90.00
_cell.angle_gamma   90.00
#
_symmetry.space_group_name_H-M   'P 1'
#
loop_
_entity.id
_entity.type
_entity.pdbx_description
1 polymer ?
#
loop_
_entity_poly.entity_id
_entity_poly.type
_entity_poly.pdbx_seq_one_letter_code
_entity_poly.pdbx_strand_id
1 'polypeptide(L)'
;LSIPGSMKTPCAGNRETVSAACTEEAGIALVGVHSEYPRYMEERGLGGGVCKGPGTIQGGPGQKHKPNVGYRLGRRKALFEKRKRISDYALVMGMFGIIVMVIENELSSAGVYTKASFYSTALKTLISVSTVILLGLIVAYHALEVQLFMIDNCADDWRIAMTWQRMSQIALELLICAVHPIPGQYYFLWTTKLANKNKAIGGELVPYDVALSLPMFLRLYLICRVMLLHSKLFTDASSRSIGALNRINFNTRFVLKTLMTICPGTVLLVFMVSLWIIASWTLRQCERFHDEEHANLLNSMWLTAITFLCVGYGDIVPNTYCGRGITLTCGMVVSRERSNQGIIPTLQKHTHTHLQKQKQQLTTTYHTR
;
A
#
# COMPACT_ATOMS: atom_id res chain seq x y z
N LEU A 1 -45.67 -8.06 29.50
CA LEU A 1 -46.91 -7.69 28.77
C LEU A 1 -46.54 -6.64 27.73
N SER A 2 -45.97 -7.08 26.60
CA SER A 2 -46.61 -7.26 25.28
C SER A 2 -46.67 -5.97 24.44
N ILE A 3 -45.88 -5.98 23.36
CA ILE A 3 -45.96 -5.07 22.20
C ILE A 3 -47.20 -5.46 21.37
N PRO A 4 -47.88 -4.51 20.72
CA PRO A 4 -47.83 -4.36 19.26
C PRO A 4 -47.67 -2.86 18.87
N GLY A 5 -47.20 -2.43 17.70
CA GLY A 5 -47.22 -3.01 16.36
C GLY A 5 -48.07 -2.13 15.42
N SER A 6 -47.42 -1.17 14.75
CA SER A 6 -47.71 -0.58 13.41
C SER A 6 -49.16 -0.40 12.91
N MET A 7 -49.54 0.82 12.45
CA MET A 7 -50.14 1.04 11.12
C MET A 7 -50.42 2.54 10.75
N LYS A 8 -49.89 2.93 9.58
CA LYS A 8 -50.47 3.72 8.45
C LYS A 8 -51.08 5.14 8.65
N THR A 9 -50.56 6.04 7.80
CA THR A 9 -51.07 7.35 7.32
C THR A 9 -52.41 7.26 6.57
N PRO A 10 -53.14 8.39 6.40
CA PRO A 10 -53.11 9.11 5.11
C PRO A 10 -53.13 10.66 5.19
N CYS A 11 -52.95 11.27 4.01
CA CYS A 11 -52.74 12.69 3.69
C CYS A 11 -53.97 13.61 3.80
N ALA A 12 -53.71 14.92 3.97
CA ALA A 12 -54.34 16.14 3.39
C ALA A 12 -54.02 17.31 4.35
N GLY A 13 -53.73 18.56 4.00
CA GLY A 13 -53.91 19.32 2.77
C GLY A 13 -54.27 20.77 3.15
N ASN A 14 -53.33 21.68 2.95
CA ASN A 14 -53.51 23.11 2.64
C ASN A 14 -53.73 24.20 3.72
N ARG A 15 -53.07 25.34 3.44
CA ARG A 15 -53.37 26.77 3.74
C ARG A 15 -52.85 27.50 5.00
N GLU A 16 -51.86 28.37 4.70
CA GLU A 16 -51.82 29.85 4.88
C GLU A 16 -51.98 30.54 6.26
N THR A 17 -51.10 31.55 6.42
CA THR A 17 -51.18 32.82 7.18
C THR A 17 -50.72 32.93 8.64
N VAL A 18 -49.54 33.58 8.78
CA VAL A 18 -49.19 34.76 9.60
C VAL A 18 -49.61 34.80 11.09
N SER A 19 -48.63 34.78 12.00
CA SER A 19 -48.38 35.89 12.96
C SER A 19 -47.11 35.65 13.79
N ALA A 20 -46.48 36.76 14.16
CA ALA A 20 -45.22 36.90 14.86
C ALA A 20 -45.29 36.58 16.36
N ALA A 21 -44.20 36.06 16.94
CA ALA A 21 -43.77 36.37 18.30
C ALA A 21 -42.30 35.96 18.51
N CYS A 22 -41.55 36.87 19.13
CA CYS A 22 -40.13 36.83 19.46
C CYS A 22 -39.74 35.65 20.36
N THR A 23 -38.52 35.12 20.21
CA THR A 23 -37.51 34.97 21.28
C THR A 23 -36.20 34.34 20.77
N GLU A 24 -35.11 35.08 21.00
CA GLU A 24 -33.76 34.65 21.43
C GLU A 24 -32.90 33.65 20.61
N GLU A 25 -31.73 34.17 20.21
CA GLU A 25 -30.38 33.54 20.29
C GLU A 25 -30.15 32.16 19.65
N ALA A 26 -29.59 32.18 18.42
CA ALA A 26 -28.50 31.28 18.03
C ALA A 26 -27.77 31.84 16.79
N GLY A 27 -26.48 32.13 16.92
CA GLY A 27 -25.61 32.49 15.80
C GLY A 27 -25.49 31.34 14.80
N ILE A 28 -26.22 31.43 13.69
CA ILE A 28 -26.17 30.49 12.58
C ILE A 28 -25.05 30.92 11.63
N ALA A 29 -24.05 30.05 11.47
CA ALA A 29 -23.02 30.18 10.46
C ALA A 29 -23.64 30.15 9.05
N LEU A 30 -23.61 31.28 8.35
CA LEU A 30 -23.96 31.39 6.93
C LEU A 30 -22.86 30.73 6.07
N VAL A 31 -22.92 29.42 5.92
CA VAL A 31 -22.36 28.73 4.75
C VAL A 31 -23.54 28.14 4.00
N GLY A 32 -24.07 28.92 3.06
CA GLY A 32 -25.08 28.47 2.12
C GLY A 32 -24.58 27.26 1.36
N VAL A 33 -25.26 26.14 1.57
CA VAL A 33 -25.15 24.94 0.74
C VAL A 33 -25.92 25.23 -0.55
N HIS A 34 -25.22 25.71 -1.57
CA HIS A 34 -25.66 25.54 -2.95
C HIS A 34 -24.59 24.72 -3.68
N SER A 35 -24.89 23.43 -3.83
CA SER A 35 -24.08 22.48 -4.59
C SER A 35 -24.37 22.69 -6.07
N GLU A 36 -23.75 23.69 -6.69
CA GLU A 36 -23.53 23.72 -8.13
C GLU A 36 -22.03 23.56 -8.39
N TYR A 37 -21.64 22.40 -8.91
CA TYR A 37 -20.32 22.15 -9.45
C TYR A 37 -20.18 22.92 -10.78
N PRO A 38 -19.22 23.86 -10.94
CA PRO A 38 -18.90 24.38 -12.25
C PRO A 38 -18.07 23.33 -13.00
N ARG A 39 -18.67 22.75 -14.05
CA ARG A 39 -17.89 22.09 -15.11
C ARG A 39 -16.93 23.11 -15.72
N TYR A 40 -15.66 22.72 -15.85
CA TYR A 40 -14.66 23.51 -16.56
C TYR A 40 -15.03 23.64 -18.05
N MET A 41 -14.97 24.88 -18.54
CA MET A 41 -15.16 25.30 -19.94
C MET A 41 -14.07 24.72 -20.86
N GLU A 42 -14.51 24.35 -22.06
CA GLU A 42 -13.71 24.20 -23.27
C GLU A 42 -14.18 25.28 -24.28
N GLU A 43 -13.21 26.06 -24.76
CA GLU A 43 -13.11 26.98 -25.91
C GLU A 43 -14.28 27.78 -26.54
N ARG A 44 -13.87 29.02 -26.92
CA ARG A 44 -14.15 29.82 -28.13
C ARG A 44 -15.48 30.57 -28.30
N GLY A 45 -15.33 31.90 -28.21
CA GLY A 45 -15.58 32.80 -29.35
C GLY A 45 -16.98 33.40 -29.50
N LEU A 46 -16.99 34.73 -29.72
CA LEU A 46 -18.06 35.59 -30.25
C LEU A 46 -18.99 36.29 -29.25
N GLY A 47 -18.87 37.62 -29.22
CA GLY A 47 -20.02 38.50 -29.46
C GLY A 47 -20.74 39.10 -28.24
N GLY A 48 -20.39 40.34 -27.90
CA GLY A 48 -21.32 41.48 -27.77
C GLY A 48 -22.38 41.49 -26.66
N GLY A 49 -22.39 42.56 -25.84
CA GLY A 49 -23.55 42.91 -25.01
C GLY A 49 -23.25 43.94 -23.92
N VAL A 50 -23.52 45.20 -24.24
CA VAL A 50 -23.35 46.41 -23.41
C VAL A 50 -24.39 46.48 -22.28
N CYS A 51 -23.99 46.91 -21.07
CA CYS A 51 -24.78 47.79 -20.17
C CYS A 51 -23.83 48.46 -19.14
N LYS A 52 -23.71 49.79 -19.22
CA LYS A 52 -22.89 50.67 -18.35
C LYS A 52 -23.71 51.13 -17.14
N GLY A 53 -23.10 51.09 -15.95
CA GLY A 53 -23.45 51.92 -14.78
C GLY A 53 -22.20 52.71 -14.32
N PRO A 54 -22.32 53.93 -13.75
CA PRO A 54 -21.23 54.90 -13.74
C PRO A 54 -20.35 54.89 -12.48
N GLY A 55 -19.05 55.19 -12.66
CA GLY A 55 -18.10 55.72 -11.66
C GLY A 55 -17.59 54.71 -10.63
N THR A 56 -16.35 54.22 -10.69
CA THR A 56 -15.16 54.98 -10.24
C THR A 56 -13.89 54.41 -10.89
N ILE A 57 -12.98 55.31 -11.26
CA ILE A 57 -11.75 55.10 -12.02
C ILE A 57 -10.62 54.61 -11.09
N GLN A 58 -10.02 53.45 -11.43
CA GLN A 58 -8.58 53.09 -11.46
C GLN A 58 -8.33 51.62 -11.08
N GLY A 59 -7.84 50.84 -12.04
CA GLY A 59 -7.30 49.50 -11.80
C GLY A 59 -6.80 48.87 -13.10
N GLY A 60 -5.48 48.90 -13.32
CA GLY A 60 -4.83 48.40 -14.54
C GLY A 60 -5.01 46.89 -14.80
N PRO A 61 -4.68 46.41 -16.01
CA PRO A 61 -4.89 45.03 -16.42
C PRO A 61 -3.80 44.15 -15.79
N GLY A 62 -4.17 43.31 -14.82
CA GLY A 62 -3.22 42.35 -14.25
C GLY A 62 -3.47 41.85 -12.84
N GLN A 63 -4.67 42.03 -12.26
CA GLN A 63 -4.98 41.37 -11.00
C GLN A 63 -5.17 39.87 -11.24
N LYS A 64 -4.07 39.11 -11.15
CA LYS A 64 -4.08 37.67 -10.88
C LYS A 64 -4.98 37.47 -9.66
N HIS A 65 -6.20 36.97 -9.91
CA HIS A 65 -7.15 36.64 -8.88
C HIS A 65 -6.45 35.75 -7.84
N LYS A 66 -6.23 36.27 -6.63
CA LYS A 66 -5.66 35.49 -5.52
C LYS A 66 -6.57 34.26 -5.36
N PRO A 67 -6.06 33.03 -5.50
CA PRO A 67 -6.90 31.85 -5.41
C PRO A 67 -7.51 31.79 -4.01
N ASN A 68 -8.84 31.89 -3.93
CA ASN A 68 -9.59 31.77 -2.68
C ASN A 68 -9.17 30.50 -1.92
N VAL A 69 -9.17 30.57 -0.59
CA VAL A 69 -8.78 29.45 0.30
C VAL A 69 -9.58 28.18 -0.05
N GLY A 70 -10.86 28.32 -0.40
CA GLY A 70 -11.72 27.24 -0.88
C GLY A 70 -11.24 26.57 -2.18
N TYR A 71 -10.73 27.35 -3.15
CA TYR A 71 -10.16 26.79 -4.40
C TYR A 71 -8.92 25.94 -4.11
N ARG A 72 -8.07 26.39 -3.19
CA ARG A 72 -6.86 25.64 -2.78
C ARG A 72 -7.22 24.33 -2.06
N LEU A 73 -8.23 24.37 -1.19
CA LEU A 73 -8.75 23.19 -0.49
C LEU A 73 -9.37 22.18 -1.45
N GLY A 74 -10.18 22.64 -2.42
CA GLY A 74 -10.77 21.79 -3.46
C GLY A 74 -9.71 21.13 -4.35
N ARG A 75 -8.71 21.91 -4.80
CA ARG A 75 -7.57 21.39 -5.57
C ARG A 75 -6.78 20.34 -4.79
N ARG A 76 -6.55 20.55 -3.49
CA ARG A 76 -5.88 19.59 -2.61
C ARG A 76 -6.65 18.26 -2.55
N LYS A 77 -7.97 18.30 -2.36
CA LYS A 77 -8.83 17.09 -2.32
C LYS A 77 -8.79 16.32 -3.65
N ALA A 78 -8.89 17.02 -4.78
CA ALA A 78 -8.82 16.41 -6.11
C ALA A 78 -7.48 15.72 -6.37
N LEU A 79 -6.35 16.32 -5.95
CA LEU A 79 -5.02 15.73 -6.11
C LEU A 79 -4.82 14.49 -5.22
N PHE A 80 -5.37 14.49 -4.00
CA PHE A 80 -5.38 13.30 -3.14
C PHE A 80 -6.15 12.14 -3.77
N GLU A 81 -7.30 12.41 -4.37
CA GLU A 81 -8.11 11.39 -5.04
C GLU A 81 -7.44 10.87 -6.31
N LYS A 82 -6.81 11.75 -7.09
CA LYS A 82 -5.97 11.36 -8.22
C LYS A 82 -4.81 10.47 -7.77
N ARG A 83 -4.16 10.78 -6.64
CA ARG A 83 -3.08 9.95 -6.07
C ARG A 83 -3.57 8.55 -5.74
N LYS A 84 -4.75 8.42 -5.13
CA LYS A 84 -5.36 7.12 -4.83
C LYS A 84 -5.53 6.29 -6.10
N ARG A 85 -6.15 6.87 -7.13
CA ARG A 85 -6.35 6.19 -8.43
C ARG A 85 -5.05 5.76 -9.08
N ILE A 86 -4.02 6.62 -9.10
CA ILE A 86 -2.71 6.25 -9.66
C ILE A 86 -2.07 5.10 -8.87
N SER A 87 -2.18 5.10 -7.53
CA SER A 87 -1.69 4.01 -6.71
C SER A 87 -2.43 2.69 -6.98
N ASP A 88 -3.74 2.75 -7.22
CA ASP A 88 -4.55 1.57 -7.56
C ASP A 88 -4.16 1.01 -8.94
N TYR A 89 -3.94 1.87 -9.93
CA TYR A 89 -3.43 1.44 -11.24
C TYR A 89 -2.03 0.84 -11.15
N ALA A 90 -1.15 1.41 -10.32
CA ALA A 90 0.18 0.85 -10.09
C ALA A 90 0.09 -0.56 -9.47
N LEU A 91 -0.84 -0.77 -8.52
CA LEU A 91 -1.07 -2.09 -7.94
C LEU A 91 -1.57 -3.08 -9.00
N VAL A 92 -2.56 -2.72 -9.81
CA VAL A 92 -3.09 -3.60 -10.85
C VAL A 92 -2.00 -4.02 -11.83
N MET A 93 -1.19 -3.07 -12.32
CA MET A 93 -0.08 -3.35 -13.22
C MET A 93 1.02 -4.19 -12.55
N GLY A 94 1.32 -3.92 -11.27
CA GLY A 94 2.27 -4.72 -10.49
C GLY A 94 1.82 -6.16 -10.29
N MET A 95 0.55 -6.38 -9.94
CA MET A 95 -0.04 -7.71 -9.78
C MET A 95 -0.10 -8.46 -11.10
N PHE A 96 -0.47 -7.78 -12.19
CA PHE A 96 -0.45 -8.36 -13.53
C PHE A 96 0.94 -8.86 -13.91
N GLY A 97 1.99 -8.06 -13.68
CA GLY A 97 3.37 -8.48 -13.95
C GLY A 97 3.81 -9.70 -13.14
N ILE A 98 3.39 -9.82 -11.87
CA ILE A 98 3.66 -11.01 -11.03
C ILE A 98 2.90 -12.23 -11.58
N ILE A 99 1.62 -12.10 -11.89
CA ILE A 99 0.79 -13.22 -12.39
C ILE A 99 1.35 -13.77 -13.70
N VAL A 100 1.67 -12.89 -14.65
CA VAL A 100 2.25 -13.30 -15.94
C VAL A 100 3.62 -13.95 -15.74
N MET A 101 4.44 -13.44 -14.82
CA MET A 101 5.71 -14.09 -14.46
C MET A 101 5.48 -15.49 -13.86
N VAL A 102 4.49 -15.67 -13.00
CA VAL A 102 4.18 -17.00 -12.42
C VAL A 102 3.76 -17.95 -13.54
N ILE A 103 2.88 -17.50 -14.43
CA ILE A 103 2.41 -18.30 -15.58
C ILE A 103 3.57 -18.68 -16.49
N GLU A 104 4.47 -17.74 -16.83
CA GLU A 104 5.64 -18.01 -17.67
C GLU A 104 6.56 -19.06 -17.05
N ASN A 105 6.81 -18.96 -15.74
CA ASN A 105 7.61 -19.94 -15.03
C ASN A 105 6.90 -21.29 -14.91
N GLU A 106 5.59 -21.34 -14.59
CA GLU A 106 4.85 -22.61 -14.52
C GLU A 106 4.80 -23.31 -15.89
N LEU A 107 4.46 -22.59 -16.96
CA LEU A 107 4.34 -23.15 -18.31
C LEU A 107 5.67 -23.64 -18.85
N SER A 108 6.74 -22.89 -18.62
CA SER A 108 8.09 -23.35 -18.97
C SER A 108 8.52 -24.54 -18.13
N SER A 109 8.12 -24.58 -16.86
CA SER A 109 8.51 -25.67 -15.97
C SER A 109 7.79 -26.96 -16.32
N ALA A 110 6.50 -26.90 -16.70
CA ALA A 110 5.70 -28.04 -17.12
C ALA A 110 6.10 -28.63 -18.48
N GLY A 111 7.11 -28.07 -19.15
CA GLY A 111 7.62 -28.56 -20.44
C GLY A 111 6.67 -28.33 -21.62
N VAL A 112 5.59 -27.56 -21.44
CA VAL A 112 4.59 -27.30 -22.48
C VAL A 112 5.19 -26.47 -23.62
N TYR A 113 6.13 -25.57 -23.30
CA TYR A 113 6.84 -24.76 -24.30
C TYR A 113 8.34 -24.65 -23.96
N THR A 114 9.18 -24.67 -24.99
CA THR A 114 10.61 -24.38 -24.83
C THR A 114 10.82 -22.88 -24.58
N LYS A 115 11.83 -22.51 -23.76
CA LYS A 115 12.21 -21.12 -23.48
C LYS A 115 12.63 -20.31 -24.73
N ALA A 116 12.78 -20.97 -25.88
CA ALA A 116 13.06 -20.37 -27.19
C ALA A 116 11.79 -20.10 -28.02
N SER A 117 10.62 -20.58 -27.58
CA SER A 117 9.37 -20.39 -28.29
C SER A 117 8.91 -18.94 -28.28
N PHE A 118 8.20 -18.55 -29.35
CA PHE A 118 7.56 -17.24 -29.47
C PHE A 118 6.67 -16.91 -28.26
N TYR A 119 6.03 -17.90 -27.66
CA TYR A 119 5.19 -17.75 -26.48
C TYR A 119 5.97 -17.27 -25.24
N SER A 120 7.16 -17.82 -24.97
CA SER A 120 8.00 -17.36 -23.85
C SER A 120 8.49 -15.94 -24.07
N THR A 121 8.91 -15.60 -25.30
CA THR A 121 9.28 -14.22 -25.65
C THR A 121 8.11 -13.27 -25.50
N ALA A 122 6.92 -13.63 -25.98
CA ALA A 122 5.71 -12.81 -25.86
C ALA A 122 5.35 -12.53 -24.39
N LEU A 123 5.35 -13.54 -23.53
CA LEU A 123 5.08 -13.37 -22.09
C LEU A 123 6.14 -12.47 -21.43
N LYS A 124 7.43 -12.66 -21.73
CA LYS A 124 8.52 -11.82 -21.20
C LYS A 124 8.43 -10.37 -21.69
N THR A 125 8.07 -10.13 -22.95
CA THR A 125 7.84 -8.77 -23.47
C THR A 125 6.65 -8.12 -22.79
N LEU A 126 5.57 -8.86 -22.54
CA LEU A 126 4.38 -8.37 -21.85
C LEU A 126 4.67 -8.04 -20.38
N ILE A 127 5.50 -8.85 -19.71
CA ILE A 127 6.06 -8.49 -18.39
C ILE A 127 6.81 -7.17 -18.53
N SER A 128 7.78 -7.04 -19.45
CA SER A 128 8.57 -5.83 -19.61
C SER A 128 7.72 -4.58 -19.86
N VAL A 129 6.74 -4.64 -20.76
CA VAL A 129 5.80 -3.52 -21.02
C VAL A 129 5.01 -3.16 -19.76
N SER A 130 4.52 -4.14 -19.01
CA SER A 130 3.82 -3.88 -17.74
C SER A 130 4.70 -3.17 -16.71
N THR A 131 6.01 -3.44 -16.70
CA THR A 131 6.96 -2.79 -15.80
C THR A 131 7.25 -1.35 -16.18
N VAL A 132 7.38 -1.05 -17.47
CA VAL A 132 7.58 0.32 -17.94
C VAL A 132 6.39 1.20 -17.56
N ILE A 133 5.17 0.67 -17.75
CA ILE A 133 3.94 1.34 -17.31
C ILE A 133 3.94 1.52 -15.79
N LEU A 134 4.28 0.47 -15.03
CA LEU A 134 4.37 0.53 -13.56
C LEU A 134 5.35 1.61 -13.09
N LEU A 135 6.55 1.68 -13.67
CA LEU A 135 7.55 2.69 -13.35
C LEU A 135 7.03 4.10 -13.63
N GLY A 136 6.37 4.32 -14.77
CA GLY A 136 5.70 5.58 -15.09
C GLY A 136 4.64 5.96 -14.05
N LEU A 137 3.84 5.00 -13.59
CA LEU A 137 2.83 5.22 -12.55
C LEU A 137 3.46 5.54 -11.19
N ILE A 138 4.58 4.92 -10.82
CA ILE A 138 5.33 5.23 -9.59
C ILE A 138 5.91 6.66 -9.65
N VAL A 139 6.49 7.05 -10.78
CA VAL A 139 6.97 8.43 -10.98
C VAL A 139 5.80 9.42 -10.88
N ALA A 140 4.67 9.13 -11.53
CA ALA A 140 3.48 9.98 -11.45
C ALA A 140 2.91 10.06 -10.03
N TYR A 141 2.96 8.97 -9.26
CA TYR A 141 2.59 8.95 -7.84
C TYR A 141 3.46 9.91 -7.03
N HIS A 142 4.79 9.83 -7.17
CA HIS A 142 5.70 10.73 -6.45
C HIS A 142 5.62 12.17 -6.95
N ALA A 143 5.33 12.41 -8.22
CA ALA A 143 5.06 13.76 -8.73
C ALA A 143 3.82 14.37 -8.03
N LEU A 144 2.72 13.63 -7.89
CA LEU A 144 1.55 14.07 -7.12
C LEU A 144 1.85 14.24 -5.62
N GLU A 145 2.79 13.46 -5.10
CA GLU A 145 3.27 13.60 -3.73
C GLU A 145 4.04 14.91 -3.53
N VAL A 146 4.94 15.26 -4.44
CA VAL A 146 5.68 16.53 -4.44
C VAL A 146 4.71 17.69 -4.62
N GLN A 147 3.76 17.60 -5.55
CA GLN A 147 2.75 18.64 -5.78
C GLN A 147 1.90 18.93 -4.54
N LEU A 148 1.51 17.89 -3.81
CA LEU A 148 0.76 18.08 -2.58
C LEU A 148 1.61 18.77 -1.51
N PHE A 149 2.88 18.37 -1.35
CA PHE A 149 3.80 19.03 -0.42
C PHE A 149 4.00 20.51 -0.76
N MET A 150 4.11 20.85 -2.04
CA MET A 150 4.19 22.24 -2.51
C MET A 150 2.93 23.04 -2.15
N ILE A 151 1.74 22.47 -2.37
CA ILE A 151 0.46 23.13 -2.05
C ILE A 151 0.31 23.37 -0.54
N ASP A 152 0.74 22.42 0.28
CA ASP A 152 0.68 22.50 1.73
C ASP A 152 1.65 23.54 2.30
N ASN A 153 2.83 23.71 1.70
CA ASN A 153 3.84 24.70 2.11
C ASN A 153 3.74 26.04 1.36
N CYS A 154 2.80 26.19 0.43
CA CYS A 154 2.69 27.36 -0.46
C CYS A 154 3.98 27.65 -1.25
N ALA A 155 4.76 26.62 -1.58
CA ALA A 155 5.98 26.75 -2.35
C ALA A 155 5.69 26.53 -3.84
N ASP A 156 6.16 27.43 -4.70
CA ASP A 156 6.00 27.32 -6.15
C ASP A 156 7.16 26.52 -6.81
N ASP A 157 8.31 26.44 -6.13
CA ASP A 157 9.49 25.70 -6.61
C ASP A 157 9.54 24.25 -6.10
N TRP A 158 9.38 23.28 -7.01
CA TRP A 158 9.45 21.85 -6.69
C TRP A 158 10.84 21.41 -6.20
N ARG A 159 11.89 22.15 -6.56
CA ARG A 159 13.28 21.88 -6.14
C ARG A 159 13.43 21.98 -4.62
N ILE A 160 12.69 22.89 -3.99
CA ILE A 160 12.69 23.09 -2.53
C ILE A 160 12.01 21.90 -1.84
N ALA A 161 11.01 21.31 -2.50
CA ALA A 161 10.28 20.14 -2.02
C ALA A 161 11.04 18.80 -2.24
N MET A 162 12.16 18.82 -2.95
CA MET A 162 12.90 17.62 -3.34
C MET A 162 14.21 17.50 -2.55
N THR A 163 14.19 16.69 -1.50
CA THR A 163 15.37 16.40 -0.67
C THR A 163 16.14 15.19 -1.18
N TRP A 164 17.45 15.11 -0.88
CA TRP A 164 18.29 13.96 -1.22
C TRP A 164 17.78 12.64 -0.62
N GLN A 165 17.24 12.68 0.60
CA GLN A 165 16.65 11.51 1.25
C GLN A 165 15.43 11.00 0.46
N ARG A 166 14.56 11.91 0.01
CA ARG A 166 13.39 11.57 -0.79
C ARG A 166 13.78 11.04 -2.16
N MET A 167 14.74 11.67 -2.82
CA MET A 167 15.28 11.19 -4.09
C MET A 167 15.87 9.79 -3.96
N SER A 168 16.62 9.52 -2.89
CA SER A 168 17.15 8.18 -2.60
C SER A 168 16.04 7.13 -2.41
N GLN A 169 14.98 7.47 -1.68
CA GLN A 169 13.83 6.58 -1.50
C GLN A 169 13.09 6.30 -2.81
N ILE A 170 12.86 7.33 -3.64
CA ILE A 170 12.24 7.19 -4.96
C ILE A 170 13.13 6.33 -5.87
N ALA A 171 14.44 6.57 -5.86
CA ALA A 171 15.39 5.81 -6.66
C ALA A 171 15.44 4.33 -6.26
N LEU A 172 15.44 4.04 -4.96
CA LEU A 172 15.39 2.67 -4.45
C LEU A 172 14.10 1.97 -4.85
N GLU A 173 12.97 2.67 -4.76
CA GLU A 173 11.67 2.14 -5.16
C GLU A 173 11.61 1.84 -6.66
N LEU A 174 12.08 2.77 -7.49
CA LEU A 174 12.18 2.56 -8.93
C LEU A 174 13.13 1.41 -9.26
N LEU A 175 14.25 1.28 -8.55
CA LEU A 175 15.19 0.18 -8.75
C LEU A 175 14.53 -1.18 -8.43
N ILE A 176 13.86 -1.30 -7.28
CA ILE A 176 13.15 -2.52 -6.88
C ILE A 176 12.07 -2.89 -7.92
N CYS A 177 11.31 -1.90 -8.41
CA CYS A 177 10.28 -2.14 -9.41
C CYS A 177 10.83 -2.36 -10.83
N ALA A 178 12.00 -1.84 -11.15
CA ALA A 178 12.62 -1.97 -12.48
C ALA A 178 13.19 -3.37 -12.71
N VAL A 179 13.62 -4.08 -11.66
CA VAL A 179 14.13 -5.44 -11.79
C VAL A 179 13.00 -6.37 -12.25
N HIS A 180 13.14 -6.92 -13.45
CA HIS A 180 12.25 -7.92 -14.05
C HIS A 180 13.02 -8.82 -15.01
N PRO A 181 12.54 -10.04 -15.32
CA PRO A 181 13.15 -10.87 -16.34
C PRO A 181 12.99 -10.17 -17.71
N ILE A 182 14.08 -9.58 -18.19
CA ILE A 182 14.14 -8.91 -19.50
C ILE A 182 14.07 -9.99 -20.58
N PRO A 183 13.29 -9.79 -21.67
CA PRO A 183 13.24 -10.72 -22.79
C PRO A 183 14.66 -10.90 -23.38
N GLY A 184 15.21 -12.10 -23.20
CA GLY A 184 16.54 -12.48 -23.67
C GLY A 184 16.92 -13.88 -23.19
N GLN A 185 17.81 -14.55 -23.92
CA GLN A 185 18.35 -15.85 -23.53
C GLN A 185 19.66 -15.67 -22.79
N TYR A 186 19.55 -15.38 -21.51
CA TYR A 186 20.71 -15.34 -20.62
C TYR A 186 20.66 -16.57 -19.73
N TYR A 187 21.76 -17.31 -19.72
CA TYR A 187 21.96 -18.47 -18.86
C TYR A 187 23.14 -18.18 -17.94
N PHE A 188 23.00 -18.53 -16.66
CA PHE A 188 24.06 -18.42 -15.67
C PHE A 188 24.46 -19.83 -15.22
N LEU A 189 25.76 -20.12 -15.20
CA LEU A 189 26.24 -21.38 -14.67
C LEU A 189 26.13 -21.36 -13.14
N TRP A 190 25.18 -22.09 -12.59
CA TRP A 190 25.00 -22.21 -11.15
C TRP A 190 25.72 -23.46 -10.66
N THR A 191 26.83 -23.29 -9.93
CA THR A 191 27.56 -24.41 -9.32
C THR A 191 26.94 -24.75 -7.97
N THR A 192 26.48 -25.99 -7.77
CA THR A 192 26.00 -26.48 -6.47
C THR A 192 26.78 -27.72 -6.01
N LYS A 193 26.86 -27.90 -4.69
CA LYS A 193 27.33 -29.15 -4.09
C LYS A 193 26.10 -29.98 -3.75
N LEU A 194 25.81 -30.99 -4.56
CA LEU A 194 24.69 -31.90 -4.32
C LEU A 194 25.01 -32.77 -3.11
N ALA A 195 24.28 -32.59 -2.00
CA ALA A 195 24.51 -33.38 -0.78
C ALA A 195 24.16 -34.86 -0.98
N ASN A 196 23.23 -35.16 -1.90
CA ASN A 196 22.67 -36.50 -2.13
C ASN A 196 23.52 -37.39 -3.08
N LYS A 197 24.36 -36.82 -3.95
CA LYS A 197 25.23 -37.57 -4.87
C LYS A 197 26.71 -37.35 -4.55
N ASN A 198 27.22 -37.98 -3.48
CA ASN A 198 28.65 -38.06 -3.14
C ASN A 198 29.43 -36.71 -3.15
N LYS A 199 28.80 -35.58 -2.80
CA LYS A 199 29.41 -34.24 -2.87
C LYS A 199 29.99 -33.88 -4.25
N ALA A 200 29.47 -34.47 -5.33
CA ALA A 200 29.85 -34.07 -6.67
C ALA A 200 29.45 -32.61 -6.91
N ILE A 201 30.40 -31.82 -7.41
CA ILE A 201 30.15 -30.43 -7.80
C ILE A 201 29.47 -30.50 -9.17
N GLY A 202 28.15 -30.31 -9.20
CA GLY A 202 27.37 -30.21 -10.42
C GLY A 202 27.12 -28.73 -10.73
N GLY A 203 27.48 -28.29 -11.93
CA GLY A 203 27.13 -26.97 -12.44
C GLY A 203 26.06 -27.11 -13.50
N GLU A 204 24.86 -26.61 -13.24
CA GLU A 204 23.81 -26.54 -14.26
C GLU A 204 23.60 -25.09 -14.74
N LEU A 205 23.27 -24.96 -16.02
CA LEU A 205 22.93 -23.69 -16.64
C LEU A 205 21.52 -23.29 -16.20
N VAL A 206 21.42 -22.46 -15.17
CA VAL A 206 20.15 -21.96 -14.65
C VAL A 206 19.81 -20.63 -15.34
N PRO A 207 18.57 -20.45 -15.84
CA PRO A 207 18.16 -19.20 -16.45
C PRO A 207 18.08 -18.06 -15.42
N TYR A 208 18.45 -16.83 -15.81
CA TYR A 208 18.36 -15.63 -14.97
C TYR A 208 16.93 -15.36 -14.44
N ASP A 209 15.91 -15.91 -15.10
CA ASP A 209 14.50 -15.82 -14.72
C ASP A 209 14.26 -16.26 -13.26
N VAL A 210 15.01 -17.24 -12.76
CA VAL A 210 14.87 -17.74 -11.37
C VAL A 210 15.36 -16.70 -10.37
N ALA A 211 16.57 -16.16 -10.57
CA ALA A 211 17.14 -15.15 -9.69
C ALA A 211 16.35 -13.83 -9.74
N LEU A 212 15.85 -13.47 -10.93
CA LEU A 212 15.05 -12.26 -11.15
C LEU A 212 13.58 -12.43 -10.72
N SER A 213 13.10 -13.64 -10.45
CA SER A 213 11.75 -13.87 -9.90
C SER A 213 11.63 -13.43 -8.44
N LEU A 214 12.70 -13.53 -7.64
CA LEU A 214 12.71 -13.07 -6.24
C LEU A 214 12.42 -11.57 -6.10
N PRO A 215 13.14 -10.65 -6.78
CA PRO A 215 12.86 -9.23 -6.70
C PRO A 215 11.50 -8.85 -7.31
N MET A 216 10.93 -9.64 -8.22
CA MET A 216 9.58 -9.40 -8.74
C MET A 216 8.51 -9.48 -7.64
N PHE A 217 8.66 -10.37 -6.65
CA PHE A 217 7.74 -10.43 -5.50
C PHE A 217 7.88 -9.24 -4.55
N LEU A 218 9.01 -8.51 -4.56
CA LEU A 218 9.13 -7.31 -3.73
C LEU A 218 8.02 -6.32 -4.06
N ARG A 219 7.52 -6.27 -5.31
CA ARG A 219 6.40 -5.43 -5.75
C ARG A 219 5.12 -5.62 -4.95
N LEU A 220 4.96 -6.71 -4.20
CA LEU A 220 3.86 -6.89 -3.26
C LEU A 220 3.81 -5.79 -2.18
N TYR A 221 4.90 -5.04 -1.95
CA TYR A 221 4.87 -3.84 -1.10
C TYR A 221 3.83 -2.80 -1.56
N LEU A 222 3.48 -2.78 -2.87
CA LEU A 222 2.44 -1.91 -3.42
C LEU A 222 1.07 -2.19 -2.81
N ILE A 223 0.78 -3.45 -2.44
CA ILE A 223 -0.45 -3.82 -1.72
C ILE A 223 -0.48 -3.09 -0.37
N CYS A 224 0.64 -3.14 0.37
CA CYS A 224 0.74 -2.45 1.65
C CYS A 224 0.57 -0.94 1.48
N ARG A 225 1.21 -0.33 0.47
CA ARG A 225 1.02 1.10 0.14
C ARG A 225 -0.45 1.45 -0.10
N VAL A 226 -1.14 0.70 -0.97
CA VAL A 226 -2.55 0.95 -1.34
C VAL A 226 -3.46 0.75 -0.13
N MET A 227 -3.24 -0.30 0.66
CA MET A 227 -3.94 -0.55 1.91
C MET A 227 -3.81 0.65 2.86
N LEU A 228 -2.58 1.16 3.07
CA LEU A 228 -2.35 2.32 3.93
C LEU A 228 -3.00 3.60 3.38
N LEU A 229 -3.00 3.78 2.06
CA LEU A 229 -3.55 4.96 1.41
C LEU A 229 -5.09 5.01 1.43
N HIS A 230 -5.76 3.86 1.38
CA HIS A 230 -7.23 3.75 1.44
C HIS A 230 -7.81 3.59 2.84
N SER A 231 -6.99 3.19 3.80
CA SER A 231 -7.41 3.01 5.20
C SER A 231 -8.00 4.30 5.77
N LYS A 232 -9.32 4.29 6.03
CA LYS A 232 -10.06 5.44 6.59
C LYS A 232 -9.47 5.94 7.90
N LEU A 233 -8.87 5.04 8.68
CA LEU A 233 -8.18 5.33 9.93
C LEU A 233 -7.11 6.44 9.81
N PHE A 234 -6.48 6.59 8.64
CA PHE A 234 -5.36 7.52 8.42
C PHE A 234 -5.68 8.68 7.46
N THR A 235 -6.72 8.54 6.65
CA THR A 235 -7.20 9.63 5.79
C THR A 235 -8.21 10.53 6.46
N ASP A 236 -8.72 10.14 7.63
CA ASP A 236 -9.74 10.90 8.33
C ASP A 236 -9.21 12.27 8.80
N ALA A 237 -10.09 13.27 8.74
CA ALA A 237 -9.78 14.62 9.19
C ALA A 237 -9.52 14.65 10.70
N SER A 238 -10.20 13.77 11.45
CA SER A 238 -10.03 13.65 12.91
C SER A 238 -8.61 13.24 13.29
N SER A 239 -8.07 12.17 12.69
CA SER A 239 -6.72 11.70 12.99
C SER A 239 -5.68 12.72 12.57
N ARG A 240 -5.80 13.32 11.38
CA ARG A 240 -4.89 14.40 10.93
C ARG A 240 -4.90 15.62 11.86
N SER A 241 -6.07 16.01 12.36
CA SER A 241 -6.21 17.12 13.31
C SER A 241 -5.55 16.79 14.66
N ILE A 242 -5.78 15.59 15.20
CA ILE A 242 -5.18 15.13 16.46
C ILE A 242 -3.65 15.07 16.37
N GLY A 243 -3.08 14.64 15.23
CA GLY A 243 -1.62 14.64 15.07
C GLY A 243 -1.02 16.04 14.97
N ALA A 244 -1.72 16.99 14.33
CA ALA A 244 -1.29 18.39 14.30
C ALA A 244 -1.32 19.02 15.70
N LEU A 245 -2.38 18.76 16.49
CA LEU A 245 -2.50 19.22 17.87
C LEU A 245 -1.38 18.67 18.77
N ASN A 246 -0.97 17.42 18.56
CA ASN A 246 0.11 16.79 19.31
C ASN A 246 1.51 17.03 18.72
N ARG A 247 1.64 17.79 17.62
CA ARG A 247 2.89 17.95 16.85
C ARG A 247 3.56 16.61 16.46
N ILE A 248 2.75 15.60 16.18
CA ILE A 248 3.22 14.27 15.76
C ILE A 248 3.05 14.15 14.25
N ASN A 249 4.17 13.89 13.55
CA ASN A 249 4.14 13.60 12.12
C ASN A 249 3.64 12.16 11.87
N PHE A 250 2.61 12.02 11.05
CA PHE A 250 2.07 10.71 10.66
C PHE A 250 3.05 9.97 9.74
N ASN A 251 3.97 9.21 10.34
CA ASN A 251 4.89 8.34 9.62
C ASN A 251 4.22 7.02 9.23
N THR A 252 4.57 6.47 8.06
CA THR A 252 4.12 5.14 7.60
C THR A 252 4.48 4.02 8.58
N ARG A 253 5.61 4.16 9.28
CA ARG A 253 6.02 3.23 10.35
C ARG A 253 5.12 3.30 11.58
N PHE A 254 4.64 4.49 11.94
CA PHE A 254 3.67 4.66 13.03
C PHE A 254 2.34 4.01 12.64
N VAL A 255 1.90 4.25 11.42
CA VAL A 255 0.69 3.69 10.83
C VAL A 255 0.70 2.16 10.83
N LEU A 256 1.79 1.54 10.35
CA LEU A 256 1.93 0.09 10.38
C LEU A 256 1.92 -0.46 11.82
N LYS A 257 2.56 0.25 12.76
CA LYS A 257 2.53 -0.11 14.18
C LYS A 257 1.10 -0.04 14.75
N THR A 258 0.32 0.98 14.39
CA THR A 258 -1.09 1.10 14.82
C THR A 258 -1.94 -0.03 14.25
N LEU A 259 -1.76 -0.40 12.99
CA LEU A 259 -2.48 -1.52 12.37
C LEU A 259 -2.19 -2.84 13.11
N MET A 260 -0.92 -3.09 13.42
CA MET A 260 -0.49 -4.24 14.21
C MET A 260 -1.07 -4.24 15.64
N THR A 261 -1.40 -3.08 16.21
CA THR A 261 -2.03 -3.01 17.54
C THR A 261 -3.54 -3.20 17.56
N ILE A 262 -4.25 -2.83 16.48
CA ILE A 262 -5.72 -2.89 16.44
C ILE A 262 -6.21 -4.32 16.25
N CYS A 263 -5.66 -5.04 15.27
CA CYS A 263 -6.02 -6.42 14.97
C CYS A 263 -4.77 -7.27 14.70
N PRO A 264 -3.92 -7.50 15.72
CA PRO A 264 -2.65 -8.22 15.56
C PRO A 264 -2.83 -9.60 14.93
N GLY A 265 -3.84 -10.36 15.37
CA GLY A 265 -4.08 -11.72 14.87
C GLY A 265 -4.36 -11.76 13.37
N THR A 266 -5.28 -10.93 12.87
CA THR A 266 -5.68 -10.93 11.46
C THR A 266 -4.55 -10.47 10.55
N VAL A 267 -3.86 -9.38 10.89
CA VAL A 267 -2.77 -8.83 10.08
C VAL A 267 -1.60 -9.82 10.00
N LEU A 268 -1.24 -10.43 11.12
CA LEU A 268 -0.16 -11.41 11.18
C LEU A 268 -0.51 -12.71 10.46
N LEU A 269 -1.75 -13.19 10.56
CA LEU A 269 -2.20 -14.37 9.82
C LEU A 269 -2.10 -14.14 8.31
N VAL A 270 -2.60 -12.99 7.82
CA VAL A 270 -2.52 -12.64 6.39
C VAL A 270 -1.05 -12.57 5.94
N PHE A 271 -0.17 -11.98 6.74
CA PHE A 271 1.26 -11.90 6.43
C PHE A 271 1.93 -13.28 6.42
N MET A 272 1.62 -14.14 7.40
CA MET A 272 2.20 -15.50 7.48
C MET A 272 1.75 -16.38 6.32
N VAL A 273 0.46 -16.41 6.00
CA VAL A 273 -0.07 -17.22 4.89
C VAL A 273 0.49 -16.72 3.55
N SER A 274 0.56 -15.42 3.33
CA SER A 274 1.12 -14.86 2.09
C SER A 274 2.61 -15.17 1.93
N LEU A 275 3.42 -14.96 2.99
CA LEU A 275 4.83 -15.33 2.97
C LEU A 275 5.05 -16.82 2.76
N TRP A 276 4.21 -17.68 3.36
CA TRP A 276 4.31 -19.12 3.18
C TRP A 276 4.11 -19.54 1.72
N ILE A 277 3.08 -18.99 1.06
CA ILE A 277 2.81 -19.27 -0.36
C ILE A 277 3.98 -18.79 -1.25
N ILE A 278 4.47 -17.56 -1.01
CA ILE A 278 5.57 -16.98 -1.81
C ILE A 278 6.87 -17.77 -1.59
N ALA A 279 7.21 -18.07 -0.34
CA ALA A 279 8.40 -18.85 0.01
C ALA A 279 8.35 -20.25 -0.59
N SER A 280 7.19 -20.91 -0.54
CA SER A 280 7.03 -22.24 -1.12
C SER A 280 7.24 -22.23 -2.64
N TRP A 281 6.62 -21.26 -3.33
CA TRP A 281 6.76 -21.14 -4.78
C TRP A 281 8.21 -20.82 -5.18
N THR A 282 8.85 -19.87 -4.49
CA THR A 282 10.24 -19.45 -4.79
C THR A 282 11.26 -20.54 -4.47
N LEU A 283 11.10 -21.27 -3.36
CA LEU A 283 11.95 -22.41 -2.99
C LEU A 283 11.89 -23.50 -4.07
N ARG A 284 10.68 -23.83 -4.55
CA ARG A 284 10.49 -24.79 -5.63
C ARG A 284 11.23 -24.36 -6.89
N GLN A 285 11.12 -23.10 -7.29
CA GLN A 285 11.81 -22.62 -8.51
C GLN A 285 13.33 -22.67 -8.39
N CYS A 286 13.89 -22.49 -7.19
CA CYS A 286 15.34 -22.59 -6.97
C CYS A 286 15.86 -24.03 -6.95
N GLU A 287 15.13 -24.99 -6.37
CA GLU A 287 15.59 -26.39 -6.25
C GLU A 287 15.23 -27.26 -7.46
N ARG A 288 14.20 -26.91 -8.25
CA ARG A 288 13.71 -27.73 -9.38
C ARG A 288 14.78 -28.11 -10.41
N PHE A 289 15.76 -27.24 -10.65
CA PHE A 289 16.81 -27.50 -11.64
C PHE A 289 17.85 -28.51 -11.15
N HIS A 290 17.93 -28.78 -9.84
CA HIS A 290 19.00 -29.60 -9.27
C HIS A 290 18.52 -30.95 -8.72
N ASP A 291 17.22 -31.13 -8.51
CA ASP A 291 16.65 -32.37 -7.97
C ASP A 291 15.22 -32.64 -8.48
N GLU A 292 14.97 -33.84 -8.99
CA GLU A 292 13.63 -34.26 -9.46
C GLU A 292 12.66 -34.44 -8.28
N GLU A 293 13.15 -34.77 -7.09
CA GLU A 293 12.32 -34.96 -5.89
C GLU A 293 11.67 -33.64 -5.40
N HIS A 294 12.30 -32.51 -5.72
CA HIS A 294 11.80 -31.16 -5.44
C HIS A 294 10.84 -30.61 -6.52
N ALA A 295 10.61 -31.35 -7.61
CA ALA A 295 9.69 -30.92 -8.67
C ALA A 295 8.22 -30.86 -8.21
N ASN A 296 7.85 -31.66 -7.20
CA ASN A 296 6.52 -31.67 -6.63
C ASN A 296 6.25 -30.44 -5.75
N LEU A 297 5.19 -29.70 -6.06
CA LEU A 297 4.77 -28.53 -5.28
C LEU A 297 4.46 -28.87 -3.81
N LEU A 298 3.91 -30.06 -3.57
CA LEU A 298 3.57 -30.55 -2.24
C LEU A 298 4.80 -30.70 -1.34
N ASN A 299 5.92 -31.19 -1.88
CA ASN A 299 7.18 -31.34 -1.13
C ASN A 299 7.76 -29.98 -0.74
N SER A 300 7.70 -29.00 -1.65
CA SER A 300 8.14 -27.63 -1.37
C SER A 300 7.23 -26.91 -0.36
N MET A 301 5.90 -27.14 -0.42
CA MET A 301 4.94 -26.61 0.57
C MET A 301 5.15 -27.23 1.95
N TRP A 302 5.41 -28.54 2.00
CA TRP A 302 5.74 -29.27 3.23
C TRP A 302 7.02 -28.73 3.88
N LEU A 303 8.12 -28.67 3.12
CA LEU A 303 9.42 -28.16 3.60
C LEU A 303 9.30 -26.72 4.13
N THR A 304 8.60 -25.85 3.42
CA THR A 304 8.38 -24.49 3.91
C THR A 304 7.51 -24.46 5.16
N ALA A 305 6.43 -25.25 5.23
CA ALA A 305 5.56 -25.31 6.41
C ALA A 305 6.31 -25.77 7.67
N ILE A 306 7.11 -26.85 7.59
CA ILE A 306 7.91 -27.33 8.73
C ILE A 306 8.99 -26.33 9.14
N THR A 307 9.48 -25.53 8.19
CA THR A 307 10.43 -24.43 8.45
C THR A 307 9.75 -23.26 9.16
N PHE A 308 8.55 -22.87 8.75
CA PHE A 308 7.74 -21.84 9.46
C PHE A 308 7.39 -22.28 10.88
N LEU A 309 7.08 -23.57 11.08
CA LEU A 309 6.80 -24.11 12.40
C LEU A 309 8.06 -24.26 13.27
N CYS A 310 9.25 -24.16 12.66
CA CYS A 310 10.56 -24.44 13.26
C CYS A 310 10.66 -25.88 13.82
N VAL A 311 10.04 -26.86 13.13
CA VAL A 311 10.14 -28.28 13.50
C VAL A 311 11.39 -28.91 12.89
N GLY A 312 11.55 -28.77 11.57
CA GLY A 312 12.76 -29.18 10.86
C GLY A 312 13.10 -30.67 10.97
N TYR A 313 12.21 -31.56 10.49
CA TYR A 313 12.46 -33.01 10.48
C TYR A 313 13.73 -33.43 9.73
N GLY A 314 14.13 -32.66 8.72
CA GLY A 314 15.34 -32.93 7.93
C GLY A 314 15.18 -34.05 6.90
N ASP A 315 13.94 -34.43 6.60
CA ASP A 315 13.53 -35.35 5.55
C ASP A 315 13.83 -34.79 4.14
N ILE A 316 13.60 -33.49 3.95
CA ILE A 316 13.88 -32.77 2.70
C ILE A 316 14.69 -31.52 3.03
N VAL A 317 15.77 -31.25 2.28
CA VAL A 317 16.70 -30.13 2.56
C VAL A 317 17.09 -29.41 1.26
N PRO A 318 17.12 -28.06 1.24
CA PRO A 318 17.55 -27.32 0.06
C PRO A 318 19.06 -27.47 -0.18
N ASN A 319 19.41 -27.82 -1.41
CA ASN A 319 20.79 -27.99 -1.83
C ASN A 319 21.36 -26.69 -2.40
N THR A 320 20.54 -25.83 -3.00
CA THR A 320 20.98 -24.58 -3.60
C THR A 320 21.20 -23.47 -2.58
N TYR A 321 22.12 -22.56 -2.86
CA TYR A 321 22.34 -21.36 -2.05
C TYR A 321 21.08 -20.47 -2.01
N CYS A 322 20.32 -20.41 -3.10
CA CYS A 322 19.03 -19.69 -3.12
C CYS A 322 18.05 -20.32 -2.14
N GLY A 323 17.82 -21.63 -2.22
CA GLY A 323 16.86 -22.32 -1.35
C GLY A 323 17.23 -22.23 0.12
N ARG A 324 18.51 -22.36 0.45
CA ARG A 324 19.04 -22.12 1.80
C ARG A 324 18.83 -20.68 2.28
N GLY A 325 19.02 -19.70 1.40
CA GLY A 325 18.73 -18.30 1.70
C GLY A 325 17.26 -18.08 2.05
N ILE A 326 16.36 -18.67 1.24
CA ILE A 326 14.91 -18.58 1.47
C ILE A 326 14.53 -19.21 2.83
N THR A 327 14.97 -20.44 3.11
CA THR A 327 14.63 -21.11 4.38
C THR A 327 15.18 -20.36 5.60
N LEU A 328 16.39 -19.80 5.51
CA LEU A 328 16.97 -18.96 6.57
C LEU A 328 16.15 -17.68 6.79
N THR A 329 15.80 -16.96 5.72
CA THR A 329 15.00 -15.73 5.85
C THR A 329 13.60 -16.01 6.40
N CYS A 330 12.94 -17.10 5.98
CA CYS A 330 11.67 -17.54 6.56
C CYS A 330 11.79 -17.82 8.06
N GLY A 331 12.79 -18.60 8.47
CA GLY A 331 13.03 -18.92 9.88
C GLY A 331 13.29 -17.67 10.74
N MET A 332 14.04 -16.69 10.22
CA MET A 332 14.30 -15.43 10.91
C MET A 332 13.04 -14.57 11.09
N VAL A 333 12.22 -14.44 10.04
CA VAL A 333 10.97 -13.66 10.10
C VAL A 333 10.02 -14.26 11.13
N VAL A 334 9.87 -15.57 11.16
CA VAL A 334 8.98 -16.25 12.12
C VAL A 334 9.52 -16.18 13.53
N SER A 335 10.82 -16.39 13.71
CA SER A 335 11.45 -16.29 15.03
C SER A 335 11.26 -14.90 15.63
N ARG A 336 11.43 -13.86 14.80
CA ARG A 336 11.20 -12.46 15.20
C ARG A 336 9.74 -12.17 15.53
N GLU A 337 8.81 -12.74 14.77
CA GLU A 337 7.38 -12.61 15.05
C GLU A 337 7.01 -13.28 16.37
N ARG A 338 7.47 -14.53 16.59
CA ARG A 338 7.23 -15.28 17.82
C ARG A 338 7.80 -14.56 19.05
N SER A 339 8.98 -13.94 18.93
CA SER A 339 9.55 -13.07 19.97
C SER A 339 8.67 -11.84 20.23
N ASN A 340 8.25 -11.11 19.19
CA ASN A 340 7.38 -9.94 19.35
C ASN A 340 6.03 -10.30 19.99
N GLN A 341 5.46 -11.43 19.59
CA GLN A 341 4.16 -11.89 20.07
C GLN A 341 4.22 -12.48 21.48
N GLY A 342 5.38 -12.94 21.94
CA GLY A 342 5.62 -13.24 23.36
C GLY A 342 5.88 -12.00 24.20
N ILE A 343 6.59 -11.00 23.67
CA ILE A 343 7.03 -9.83 24.43
C ILE A 343 5.92 -8.77 24.56
N ILE A 344 5.19 -8.46 23.48
CA ILE A 344 4.19 -7.38 23.45
C ILE A 344 3.01 -7.62 24.40
N PRO A 345 2.30 -8.76 24.39
CA PRO A 345 1.22 -9.00 25.35
C PRO A 345 1.72 -9.15 26.79
N THR A 346 2.95 -9.61 27.00
CA THR A 346 3.55 -9.73 28.34
C THR A 346 3.90 -8.35 28.91
N LEU A 347 4.49 -7.47 28.10
CA LEU A 347 4.70 -6.06 28.46
C LEU A 347 3.38 -5.33 28.68
N GLN A 348 2.38 -5.53 27.81
CA GLN A 348 1.08 -4.89 27.95
C GLN A 348 0.35 -5.34 29.23
N LYS A 349 0.39 -6.64 29.56
CA LYS A 349 -0.09 -7.16 30.85
C LYS A 349 0.67 -6.52 32.01
N HIS A 350 2.00 -6.44 31.94
CA HIS A 350 2.82 -5.86 33.00
C HIS A 350 2.53 -4.37 33.24
N THR A 351 2.43 -3.56 32.18
CA THR A 351 2.08 -2.13 32.26
C THR A 351 0.67 -1.92 32.80
N HIS A 352 -0.32 -2.71 32.36
CA HIS A 352 -1.68 -2.61 32.85
C HIS A 352 -1.78 -2.99 34.34
N THR A 353 -1.02 -4.00 34.78
CA THR A 353 -0.96 -4.43 36.19
C THR A 353 -0.27 -3.37 37.06
N HIS A 354 0.78 -2.72 36.56
CA HIS A 354 1.45 -1.61 37.26
C HIS A 354 0.55 -0.37 37.40
N LEU A 355 -0.20 -0.01 36.35
CA LEU A 355 -1.16 1.09 36.40
C LEU A 355 -2.32 0.82 37.38
N GLN A 356 -2.80 -0.42 37.44
CA GLN A 356 -3.82 -0.83 38.42
C GLN A 356 -3.30 -0.77 39.85
N LYS A 357 -2.06 -1.24 40.10
CA LYS A 357 -1.41 -1.12 41.42
C LYS A 357 -1.22 0.33 41.86
N GLN A 358 -0.82 1.22 40.95
CA GLN A 358 -0.70 2.66 41.26
C GLN A 358 -2.05 3.30 41.57
N LYS A 359 -3.11 2.97 40.80
CA LYS A 359 -4.47 3.44 41.12
C LYS A 359 -4.91 2.98 42.51
N GLN A 360 -4.66 1.72 42.85
CA GLN A 360 -5.06 1.16 44.14
C GLN A 360 -4.28 1.76 45.32
N GLN A 361 -3.00 2.07 45.14
CA GLN A 361 -2.22 2.81 46.14
C GLN A 361 -2.77 4.22 46.36
N LEU A 362 -3.07 4.96 45.28
CA LEU A 362 -3.68 6.28 45.35
C LEU A 362 -5.03 6.25 46.08
N THR A 363 -5.93 5.31 45.74
CA THR A 363 -7.24 5.19 46.42
C THR A 363 -7.10 4.86 47.91
N THR A 364 -6.10 4.06 48.28
CA THR A 364 -5.86 3.71 49.69
C THR A 364 -5.38 4.92 50.48
N THR A 365 -4.45 5.72 49.93
CA THR A 365 -3.94 6.95 50.56
C THR A 365 -5.02 8.03 50.72
N TYR A 366 -6.01 8.09 49.81
CA TYR A 366 -7.15 9.01 49.93
C TYR A 366 -8.17 8.62 51.01
N HIS A 367 -8.24 7.34 51.41
CA HIS A 367 -9.10 6.89 52.50
C HIS A 367 -8.43 6.90 53.88
N THR A 368 -7.10 7.10 53.93
CA THR A 368 -6.34 7.20 55.20
C THR A 368 -6.05 8.64 55.63
N ARG A 369 -6.44 9.64 54.83
CA ARG A 369 -6.57 11.04 55.22
C ARG A 369 -8.05 11.37 55.39
#